data_AF-A0A644VQ43-F1
#
_entry.id   AF-A0A644VQ43-F1
#
_cell.length_a   1.000
_cell.length_b   1.000
_cell.length_c   1.000
_cell.angle_alpha   90.00
_cell.angle_beta   90.00
_cell.angle_gamma   90.00
#
_symmetry.space_group_name_H-M   'P 1'
#
loop_
_entity.id
_entity.type
_entity.pdbx_description
1 polymer ?
#
loop_
_entity_poly.entity_id
_entity_poly.type
_entity_poly.pdbx_seq_one_letter_code
_entity_poly.pdbx_strand_id
1 'polypeptide(L)'
;MIQRVESGISPTISVILLIFLTLVLIGASALLFFSFTGDTADPKHLYLTAEATGSSADPLMIHLWKTGGGSALKSVYVSVSTPAGIFIGTPDPAQESFFEGMSIPIGFDTGFPKGSYFVTVTGVFADGTTQVLLTKTMCLEAEGQAIQEVNTEKLILVATYAAYKPTRIGLKDITTYTNITNISHWTLNLGYTGADTEELLVPVNVDYVYPIEAFAGSSEKEFVITYTAYYTGGKTKTTAEIKIKLYTSVPEDTIGKYVGNYKIGGESLQGTGDSAHHIPLIGTTSTEIWRTDIAGRYINVDGQNLPALQINLNDPKTPAASVTITCDTEFRVGSTQYFTGGGTYDGNLSTFYPNTANRSSISVTLSVYDINKTKLAEQTTLIIIRE
;
A
#
# COMPACT_ATOMS: atom_id res chain seq x y z
N MET A 1 63.04 52.03 50.39
CA MET A 1 62.83 52.19 48.94
C MET A 1 63.85 51.31 48.22
N ILE A 2 63.42 50.15 47.73
CA ILE A 2 64.15 49.35 46.73
C ILE A 2 63.08 48.96 45.71
N GLN A 3 63.09 49.60 44.55
CA GLN A 3 62.38 49.13 43.37
C GLN A 3 63.03 47.81 42.92
N ARG A 4 62.23 46.78 42.68
CA ARG A 4 62.63 45.70 41.77
C ARG A 4 61.78 45.82 40.51
N VAL A 5 62.53 45.93 39.43
CA VAL A 5 62.15 46.02 38.04
C VAL A 5 61.35 44.77 37.66
N GLU A 6 60.09 44.93 37.29
CA GLU A 6 59.39 43.91 36.50
C GLU A 6 59.99 43.96 35.10
N SER A 7 60.95 43.07 34.83
CA SER A 7 61.42 42.83 33.48
C SER A 7 60.28 42.18 32.70
N GLY A 8 59.48 43.00 32.00
CA GLY A 8 58.57 42.51 30.97
C GLY A 8 59.36 41.63 30.02
N ILE A 9 58.84 40.43 29.74
CA ILE A 9 59.39 39.52 28.74
C ILE A 9 59.60 40.34 27.47
N SER A 10 60.86 40.43 27.01
CA SER A 10 61.21 41.20 25.81
C SER A 10 60.29 40.80 24.66
N PRO A 11 59.79 41.73 23.83
CA PRO A 11 58.93 41.43 22.68
C PRO A 11 59.50 40.32 21.79
N THR A 12 60.83 40.21 21.74
CA THR A 12 61.55 39.18 21.00
C THR A 12 61.34 37.79 21.60
N ILE A 13 61.32 37.65 22.93
CA ILE A 13 61.09 36.38 23.62
C ILE A 13 59.63 35.95 23.42
N SER A 14 58.67 36.88 23.48
CA SER A 14 57.26 36.59 23.22
C SER A 14 57.02 36.12 21.78
N VAL A 15 57.68 36.73 20.80
CA VAL A 15 57.58 36.32 19.39
C VAL A 15 58.21 34.94 19.16
N ILE A 16 59.38 34.67 19.76
CA ILE A 16 60.01 33.34 19.68
C ILE A 16 59.12 32.26 20.30
N LEU A 17 58.52 32.54 21.45
CA LEU A 17 57.57 31.62 22.10
C LEU A 17 56.33 31.37 21.23
N LEU A 18 55.80 32.41 20.57
CA LEU A 18 54.66 32.28 19.69
C LEU A 18 55.00 31.43 18.44
N ILE A 19 56.18 31.63 17.85
CA ILE A 19 56.66 30.83 16.71
C ILE A 19 56.82 29.36 17.11
N PHE A 20 57.41 29.10 18.28
CA PHE A 20 57.55 27.73 18.81
C PHE A 20 56.19 27.08 19.07
N LEU A 21 55.25 27.79 19.70
CA LEU A 21 53.90 27.28 19.94
C LEU A 21 53.17 26.99 18.63
N THR A 22 53.32 27.87 17.63
CA THR A 22 52.71 27.71 16.31
C THR A 22 53.31 26.52 15.56
N LEU A 23 54.63 26.32 15.63
CA LEU A 23 55.29 25.14 15.05
C LEU A 23 54.85 23.84 15.72
N VAL A 24 54.68 23.84 17.04
CA VAL A 24 54.16 22.68 17.79
C VAL A 24 52.71 22.41 17.41
N LEU A 25 51.87 23.44 17.28
CA LEU A 25 50.48 23.30 16.86
C LEU A 25 50.38 22.80 15.41
N ILE A 26 51.18 23.32 14.48
CA ILE A 26 51.20 22.85 13.10
C ILE A 26 51.71 21.41 13.03
N GLY A 27 52.75 21.06 13.79
CA GLY A 27 53.28 19.70 13.87
C GLY A 27 52.27 18.70 14.46
N ALA A 28 51.58 19.07 15.54
CA ALA A 28 50.50 18.28 16.13
C ALA A 28 49.30 18.14 15.18
N SER A 29 48.93 19.22 14.50
CA SER A 29 47.86 19.20 13.49
C SER A 29 48.23 18.30 12.31
N ALA A 30 49.46 18.42 11.81
CA ALA A 30 49.98 17.58 10.74
C ALA A 30 50.01 16.10 11.16
N LEU A 31 50.42 15.78 12.39
CA LEU A 31 50.35 14.42 12.94
C LEU A 31 48.92 13.90 13.01
N LEU A 32 47.93 14.74 13.37
CA LEU A 32 46.51 14.36 13.31
C LEU A 32 46.06 14.09 11.87
N PHE A 33 46.40 14.97 10.91
CA PHE A 33 46.06 14.77 9.49
C PHE A 33 46.79 13.58 8.83
N PHE A 34 48.05 13.32 9.21
CA PHE A 34 48.77 12.11 8.79
C PHE A 34 48.23 10.84 9.47
N SER A 35 47.71 10.95 10.69
CA SER A 35 46.99 9.85 11.36
C SER A 35 45.66 9.53 10.67
N PHE A 36 45.00 10.50 10.03
CA PHE A 36 43.81 10.26 9.20
C PHE A 36 44.12 9.73 7.79
N THR A 37 45.36 9.89 7.29
CA THR A 37 45.76 9.35 5.97
C THR A 37 46.44 7.99 6.06
N GLY A 38 46.97 7.61 7.23
CA GLY A 38 47.43 6.25 7.51
C GLY A 38 46.31 5.23 7.75
N ASP A 39 45.07 5.70 7.90
CA ASP A 39 43.87 4.88 8.13
C ASP A 39 42.92 4.92 6.92
N THR A 40 43.45 5.09 5.71
CA THR A 40 42.72 4.64 4.52
C THR A 40 42.69 3.12 4.59
N ALA A 41 41.65 2.58 5.22
CA ALA A 41 41.41 1.15 5.40
C ALA A 41 41.92 0.36 4.19
N ASP A 42 42.90 -0.52 4.41
CA ASP A 42 43.36 -1.46 3.40
C ASP A 42 42.11 -2.10 2.75
N PRO A 43 42.03 -2.17 1.41
CA PRO A 43 40.87 -2.73 0.74
C PRO A 43 40.60 -4.12 1.30
N LYS A 44 39.41 -4.27 1.89
CA LYS A 44 39.00 -5.49 2.58
C LYS A 44 38.71 -6.55 1.54
N HIS A 45 39.68 -7.44 1.32
CA HIS A 45 39.52 -8.54 0.39
C HIS A 45 39.06 -9.78 1.16
N LEU A 46 37.77 -10.11 1.03
CA LEU A 46 37.23 -11.38 1.48
C LEU A 46 36.84 -12.21 0.26
N TYR A 47 37.41 -13.42 0.15
CA TYR A 47 37.05 -14.37 -0.90
C TYR A 47 36.14 -15.43 -0.33
N LEU A 48 34.96 -15.60 -0.95
CA LEU A 48 34.01 -16.64 -0.58
C LEU A 48 33.39 -17.30 -1.81
N THR A 49 32.90 -18.52 -1.63
CA THR A 49 32.08 -19.22 -2.62
C THR A 49 30.79 -19.70 -1.98
N ALA A 50 29.70 -19.69 -2.74
CA ALA A 50 28.43 -20.30 -2.34
C ALA A 50 28.14 -21.54 -3.19
N GLU A 51 27.71 -22.60 -2.51
CA GLU A 51 27.31 -23.88 -3.08
C GLU A 51 25.91 -24.27 -2.62
N ALA A 52 25.13 -24.87 -3.53
CA ALA A 52 23.89 -25.53 -3.18
C ALA A 52 24.19 -26.98 -2.77
N THR A 53 23.79 -27.38 -1.58
CA THR A 53 24.21 -28.67 -0.98
C THR A 53 23.31 -29.85 -1.38
N GLY A 54 22.14 -29.57 -1.96
CA GLY A 54 21.08 -30.56 -2.15
C GLY A 54 20.41 -31.05 -0.87
N SER A 55 20.83 -30.53 0.29
CA SER A 55 20.20 -30.78 1.59
C SER A 55 18.98 -29.88 1.75
N SER A 56 17.91 -30.42 2.32
CA SER A 56 16.69 -29.66 2.57
C SER A 56 16.70 -28.89 3.89
N ALA A 57 17.57 -29.27 4.82
CA ALA A 57 17.83 -28.56 6.07
C ALA A 57 18.82 -27.40 5.88
N ASP A 58 19.86 -27.61 5.07
CA ASP A 58 20.97 -26.66 4.85
C ASP A 58 21.20 -26.43 3.34
N PRO A 59 20.22 -25.92 2.59
CA PRO A 59 20.23 -25.90 1.12
C PRO A 59 21.33 -25.00 0.52
N LEU A 60 21.95 -24.14 1.32
CA LEU A 60 23.07 -23.27 0.94
C LEU A 60 24.24 -23.46 1.91
N MET A 61 25.44 -23.58 1.34
CA MET A 61 26.71 -23.58 2.08
C MET A 61 27.57 -22.41 1.59
N ILE A 62 28.12 -21.63 2.52
CA ILE A 62 29.08 -20.56 2.23
C ILE A 62 30.47 -20.99 2.68
N HIS A 63 31.43 -21.01 1.77
CA HIS A 63 32.84 -21.30 2.07
C HIS A 63 33.64 -19.99 2.10
N LEU A 64 34.28 -19.71 3.24
CA LEU A 64 35.17 -18.58 3.42
C LEU A 64 36.61 -19.02 3.12
N TRP A 65 37.24 -18.46 2.09
CA TRP A 65 38.56 -18.92 1.63
C TRP A 65 39.72 -18.05 2.08
N LYS A 66 39.53 -16.73 2.22
CA LYS A 66 40.61 -15.81 2.60
C LYS A 66 40.07 -14.49 3.12
N THR A 67 40.52 -14.05 4.29
CA THR A 67 40.24 -12.71 4.86
C THR A 67 41.49 -11.83 4.77
N GLY A 68 41.38 -10.63 4.18
CA GLY A 68 42.44 -9.63 4.21
C GLY A 68 42.67 -9.09 5.63
N GLY A 69 43.88 -8.63 5.95
CA GLY A 69 44.28 -8.19 7.30
C GLY A 69 43.60 -6.93 7.84
N GLY A 70 42.74 -6.26 7.05
CA GLY A 70 42.19 -4.94 7.38
C GLY A 70 41.01 -4.94 8.35
N SER A 71 40.22 -6.01 8.47
CA SER A 71 39.13 -6.12 9.46
C SER A 71 38.62 -7.55 9.60
N ALA A 72 38.46 -8.04 10.83
CA ALA A 72 37.80 -9.32 11.08
C ALA A 72 36.32 -9.27 10.64
N LEU A 73 35.87 -10.30 9.92
CA LEU A 73 34.45 -10.48 9.57
C LEU A 73 33.66 -10.76 10.85
N LYS A 74 32.68 -9.91 11.16
CA LYS A 74 31.85 -10.01 12.37
C LYS A 74 30.60 -10.84 12.12
N SER A 75 29.90 -10.60 11.01
CA SER A 75 28.72 -11.38 10.63
C SER A 75 28.55 -11.49 9.13
N VAL A 76 27.77 -12.49 8.71
CA VAL A 76 27.35 -12.70 7.33
C VAL A 76 25.83 -12.71 7.28
N TYR A 77 25.24 -11.87 6.44
CA TYR A 77 23.83 -11.87 6.15
C TYR A 77 23.60 -12.46 4.77
N VAL A 78 22.69 -13.42 4.68
CA VAL A 78 22.25 -13.96 3.40
C VAL A 78 20.89 -13.36 3.08
N SER A 79 20.71 -12.94 1.84
CA SER A 79 19.46 -12.45 1.27
C SER A 79 19.14 -13.31 0.06
N VAL A 80 17.93 -13.87 0.01
CA VAL A 80 17.49 -14.72 -1.10
C VAL A 80 16.27 -14.12 -1.76
N SER A 81 16.30 -14.04 -3.09
CA SER A 81 15.20 -13.52 -3.92
C SER A 81 14.93 -14.42 -5.11
N THR A 82 13.73 -14.38 -5.68
CA THR A 82 13.45 -15.03 -6.97
C THR A 82 14.13 -14.24 -8.10
N PRO A 83 14.29 -14.83 -9.31
CA PRO A 83 14.76 -14.09 -10.49
C PRO A 83 13.89 -12.87 -10.84
N ALA A 84 12.65 -12.81 -10.36
CA ALA A 84 11.75 -11.67 -10.51
C ALA A 84 11.95 -10.57 -9.43
N GLY A 85 12.94 -10.72 -8.54
CA GLY A 85 13.27 -9.74 -7.50
C GLY A 85 12.40 -9.84 -6.23
N ILE A 86 11.55 -10.87 -6.13
CA ILE A 86 10.76 -11.12 -4.92
C ILE A 86 11.69 -11.67 -3.86
N PHE A 87 11.93 -10.93 -2.80
CA PHE A 87 12.74 -11.43 -1.70
C PHE A 87 11.93 -12.35 -0.79
N ILE A 88 12.57 -13.44 -0.38
CA ILE A 88 11.92 -14.61 0.19
C ILE A 88 12.35 -14.79 1.65
N GLY A 89 13.50 -14.24 2.05
CA GLY A 89 13.91 -14.18 3.45
C GLY A 89 15.37 -13.83 3.66
N THR A 90 15.74 -13.66 4.93
CA THR A 90 17.11 -13.56 5.44
C THR A 90 17.43 -14.80 6.27
N PRO A 91 17.99 -15.85 5.64
CA PRO A 91 18.47 -17.01 6.36
C PRO A 91 19.56 -16.61 7.35
N ASP A 92 19.46 -17.07 8.60
CA ASP A 92 20.46 -16.76 9.61
C ASP A 92 21.65 -17.72 9.52
N PRO A 93 22.90 -17.23 9.59
CA PRO A 93 24.06 -18.09 9.72
C PRO A 93 24.01 -18.81 11.07
N ALA A 94 24.24 -20.12 11.09
CA ALA A 94 24.20 -20.92 12.31
C ALA A 94 25.33 -20.64 13.33
N GLN A 95 26.19 -19.63 13.09
CA GLN A 95 27.39 -19.36 13.89
C GLN A 95 27.63 -17.87 14.11
N GLU A 96 28.14 -17.52 15.29
CA GLU A 96 28.44 -16.15 15.71
C GLU A 96 29.88 -15.70 15.42
N SER A 97 30.76 -16.59 14.92
CA SER A 97 32.18 -16.32 14.69
C SER A 97 32.67 -16.97 13.41
N PHE A 98 33.43 -16.21 12.60
CA PHE A 98 33.81 -16.60 11.24
C PHE A 98 35.34 -16.57 11.06
N PHE A 99 35.89 -17.67 10.55
CA PHE A 99 37.33 -17.84 10.32
C PHE A 99 37.61 -18.26 8.87
N GLU A 100 38.84 -18.00 8.41
CA GLU A 100 39.31 -18.50 7.11
C GLU A 100 39.28 -20.04 7.05
N GLY A 101 38.84 -20.59 5.92
CA GLY A 101 38.69 -22.03 5.67
C GLY A 101 37.37 -22.63 6.19
N MET A 102 36.49 -21.82 6.78
CA MET A 102 35.23 -22.29 7.34
C MET A 102 34.14 -22.46 6.28
N SER A 103 33.29 -23.47 6.49
CA SER A 103 32.03 -23.65 5.76
C SER A 103 30.86 -23.35 6.70
N ILE A 104 29.98 -22.44 6.29
CA ILE A 104 28.85 -21.96 7.06
C ILE A 104 27.58 -22.56 6.44
N PRO A 105 26.90 -23.49 7.12
CA PRO A 105 25.59 -23.95 6.68
C PRO A 105 24.58 -22.82 6.90
N ILE A 106 23.74 -22.61 5.90
CA ILE A 106 22.68 -21.61 5.93
C ILE A 106 21.35 -22.35 5.94
N GLY A 107 20.79 -22.45 7.13
CA GLY A 107 19.44 -22.98 7.38
C GLY A 107 18.40 -21.92 7.07
N PHE A 108 17.23 -22.36 6.61
CA PHE A 108 16.12 -21.48 6.29
C PHE A 108 14.95 -21.82 7.21
N ASP A 109 14.40 -20.83 7.92
CA ASP A 109 13.17 -21.01 8.68
C ASP A 109 12.05 -21.46 7.72
N THR A 110 11.37 -22.54 8.07
CA THR A 110 10.37 -23.27 7.27
C THR A 110 9.61 -22.39 6.26
N GLY A 111 9.77 -22.62 4.95
CA GLY A 111 8.97 -21.88 3.94
C GLY A 111 9.52 -21.70 2.52
N PHE A 112 10.71 -22.18 2.16
CA PHE A 112 11.29 -22.01 0.82
C PHE A 112 11.07 -23.22 -0.09
N PRO A 113 10.31 -23.15 -1.19
CA PRO A 113 10.18 -24.28 -2.10
C PRO A 113 11.48 -24.51 -2.89
N LYS A 114 11.66 -25.71 -3.44
CA LYS A 114 12.71 -25.98 -4.42
C LYS A 114 12.60 -25.03 -5.62
N GLY A 115 13.70 -24.37 -6.01
CA GLY A 115 13.66 -23.41 -7.12
C GLY A 115 14.97 -22.70 -7.42
N SER A 116 14.97 -21.90 -8.49
CA SER A 116 16.09 -21.01 -8.84
C SER A 116 15.96 -19.69 -8.09
N TYR A 117 17.02 -19.26 -7.42
CA TYR A 117 17.04 -18.08 -6.57
C TYR A 117 18.28 -17.23 -6.78
N PHE A 118 18.12 -15.93 -6.67
CA PHE A 118 19.20 -14.95 -6.60
C PHE A 118 19.62 -14.75 -5.14
N VAL A 119 20.80 -15.27 -4.81
CA VAL A 119 21.40 -15.25 -3.47
C VAL A 119 22.40 -14.10 -3.41
N THR A 120 22.25 -13.24 -2.41
CA THR A 120 23.19 -12.16 -2.08
C THR A 120 23.75 -12.39 -0.68
N VAL A 121 25.07 -12.39 -0.56
CA VAL A 121 25.80 -12.55 0.70
C VAL A 121 26.43 -11.21 1.05
N THR A 122 26.08 -10.66 2.21
CA THR A 122 26.59 -9.38 2.71
C THR A 122 27.39 -9.63 3.99
N GLY A 123 28.64 -9.18 4.03
CA GLY A 123 29.46 -9.23 5.24
C GLY A 123 29.32 -7.96 6.05
N VAL A 124 29.37 -8.10 7.37
CA VAL A 124 29.57 -7.00 8.31
C VAL A 124 30.92 -7.20 8.98
N PHE A 125 31.76 -6.17 8.93
CA PHE A 125 33.09 -6.20 9.51
C PHE A 125 33.07 -5.67 10.94
N ALA A 126 34.10 -5.99 11.73
CA ALA A 126 34.23 -5.59 13.12
C ALA A 126 34.21 -4.06 13.34
N ASP A 127 34.55 -3.29 12.32
CA ASP A 127 34.51 -1.81 12.32
C ASP A 127 33.12 -1.24 11.97
N GLY A 128 32.11 -2.10 11.76
CA GLY A 128 30.74 -1.70 11.46
C GLY A 128 30.43 -1.46 9.98
N THR A 129 31.42 -1.55 9.09
CA THR A 129 31.18 -1.46 7.64
C THR A 129 30.48 -2.70 7.10
N THR A 130 29.66 -2.51 6.06
CA THR A 130 28.96 -3.60 5.37
C THR A 130 29.36 -3.64 3.88
N GLN A 131 29.51 -4.84 3.34
CA GLN A 131 29.87 -5.02 1.93
C GLN A 131 29.16 -6.23 1.34
N VAL A 132 28.65 -6.11 0.11
CA VAL A 132 28.19 -7.27 -0.66
C VAL A 132 29.40 -8.07 -1.12
N LEU A 133 29.48 -9.31 -0.68
CA LEU A 133 30.61 -10.20 -0.88
C LEU A 133 30.40 -11.15 -2.07
N LEU A 134 29.15 -11.56 -2.30
CA LEU A 134 28.77 -12.40 -3.42
C LEU A 134 27.33 -12.14 -3.82
N THR A 135 27.09 -12.20 -5.13
CA THR A 135 25.75 -12.29 -5.68
C THR A 135 25.73 -13.36 -6.76
N LYS A 136 24.84 -14.35 -6.63
CA LYS A 136 24.81 -15.50 -7.53
C LYS A 136 23.41 -16.09 -7.63
N THR A 137 23.01 -16.48 -8.84
CA THR A 137 21.80 -17.29 -9.05
C THR A 137 22.11 -18.77 -8.82
N MET A 138 21.33 -19.45 -7.97
CA MET A 138 21.52 -20.86 -7.62
C MET A 138 20.18 -21.59 -7.49
N CYS A 139 20.15 -22.88 -7.80
CA CYS A 139 19.01 -23.74 -7.51
C CYS A 139 19.13 -24.30 -6.10
N LEU A 140 18.16 -24.03 -5.22
CA LEU A 140 18.14 -24.47 -3.82
C LEU A 140 17.05 -25.53 -3.62
N GLU A 141 17.31 -26.51 -2.76
CA GLU A 141 16.47 -27.70 -2.52
C GLU A 141 15.82 -27.69 -1.12
N ALA A 142 15.05 -26.66 -0.75
CA ALA A 142 14.44 -26.54 0.59
C ALA A 142 13.02 -27.17 0.70
N GLU A 143 12.61 -27.62 1.91
CA GLU A 143 11.27 -28.22 2.18
C GLU A 143 10.15 -27.21 2.47
N GLY A 144 10.25 -25.99 1.96
CA GLY A 144 9.19 -25.02 2.12
C GLY A 144 7.91 -25.39 1.39
N GLN A 145 6.78 -24.96 1.95
CA GLN A 145 5.55 -24.89 1.18
C GLN A 145 5.78 -24.02 -0.07
N ALA A 146 5.16 -24.38 -1.20
CA ALA A 146 5.18 -23.56 -2.41
C ALA A 146 4.86 -22.11 -2.03
N ILE A 147 5.59 -21.14 -2.61
CA ILE A 147 5.23 -19.73 -2.54
C ILE A 147 3.84 -19.65 -3.18
N GLN A 148 2.80 -19.69 -2.35
CA GLN A 148 1.46 -19.35 -2.78
C GLN A 148 1.49 -17.84 -2.94
N GLU A 149 1.56 -17.43 -4.19
CA GLU A 149 1.21 -16.08 -4.59
C GLU A 149 -0.14 -15.76 -3.95
N VAL A 150 -0.16 -14.86 -2.96
CA VAL A 150 -1.39 -14.32 -2.41
C VAL A 150 -1.92 -13.35 -3.45
N ASN A 151 -2.48 -13.90 -4.53
CA ASN A 151 -3.19 -13.13 -5.51
C ASN A 151 -4.56 -12.78 -4.92
N THR A 152 -4.64 -11.73 -4.10
CA THR A 152 -5.88 -10.97 -3.98
C THR A 152 -5.80 -9.86 -5.01
N GLU A 153 -6.43 -10.05 -6.17
CA GLU A 153 -6.44 -9.06 -7.27
C GLU A 153 -7.00 -7.69 -6.88
N LYS A 154 -7.61 -7.53 -5.68
CA LYS A 154 -8.04 -6.23 -5.15
C LYS A 154 -8.35 -6.30 -3.64
N LEU A 155 -7.81 -5.37 -2.86
CA LEU A 155 -8.32 -5.06 -1.52
C LEU A 155 -9.63 -4.27 -1.66
N ILE A 156 -10.68 -4.68 -0.95
CA ILE A 156 -12.01 -4.08 -1.04
C ILE A 156 -12.39 -3.47 0.31
N LEU A 157 -12.08 -2.19 0.46
CA LEU A 157 -12.61 -1.37 1.53
C LEU A 157 -14.00 -0.84 1.13
N VAL A 158 -14.90 -0.80 2.10
CA VAL A 158 -16.27 -0.32 1.97
C VAL A 158 -16.46 0.78 2.99
N ALA A 159 -17.01 1.90 2.53
CA ALA A 159 -17.25 3.06 3.34
C ALA A 159 -18.76 3.35 3.30
N THR A 160 -19.44 3.24 4.43
CA THR A 160 -20.88 3.46 4.55
C THR A 160 -21.15 4.76 5.29
N TYR A 161 -21.89 5.64 4.66
CA TYR A 161 -22.25 6.93 5.23
C TYR A 161 -23.71 6.94 5.67
N ALA A 162 -23.99 7.56 6.82
CA ALA A 162 -25.34 7.76 7.31
C ALA A 162 -25.70 9.24 7.23
N ALA A 163 -26.66 9.60 6.37
CA ALA A 163 -27.05 11.01 6.15
C ALA A 163 -27.45 11.74 7.44
N TYR A 164 -28.05 11.05 8.41
CA TYR A 164 -28.45 11.61 9.71
C TYR A 164 -27.30 11.75 10.72
N LYS A 165 -26.10 11.25 10.39
CA LYS A 165 -24.85 11.38 11.16
C LYS A 165 -23.73 11.83 10.23
N PRO A 166 -23.73 13.11 9.83
CA PRO A 166 -23.01 13.60 8.64
C PRO A 166 -21.48 13.59 8.74
N THR A 167 -20.96 13.52 9.97
CA THR A 167 -19.53 13.37 10.26
C THR A 167 -19.12 11.92 10.50
N ARG A 168 -20.07 10.97 10.47
CA ARG A 168 -19.82 9.56 10.80
C ARG A 168 -19.73 8.71 9.55
N ILE A 169 -18.79 7.78 9.57
CA ILE A 169 -18.62 6.77 8.53
C ILE A 169 -18.41 5.39 9.14
N GLY A 170 -19.06 4.38 8.58
CA GLY A 170 -18.73 2.98 8.80
C GLY A 170 -17.67 2.55 7.79
N LEU A 171 -16.62 1.90 8.24
CA LEU A 171 -15.55 1.35 7.41
C LEU A 171 -15.49 -0.15 7.64
N LYS A 172 -15.55 -0.90 6.54
CA LYS A 172 -15.53 -2.36 6.58
C LYS A 172 -14.67 -2.92 5.46
N ASP A 173 -13.74 -3.79 5.80
CA ASP A 173 -13.07 -4.65 4.85
C ASP A 173 -13.96 -5.85 4.53
N ILE A 174 -14.28 -6.03 3.25
CA ILE A 174 -15.10 -7.16 2.78
C ILE A 174 -14.33 -8.06 1.82
N THR A 175 -13.01 -7.89 1.74
CA THR A 175 -12.14 -8.68 0.86
C THR A 175 -12.29 -10.16 1.19
N THR A 176 -12.56 -10.98 0.18
CA THR A 176 -12.58 -12.44 0.34
C THR A 176 -11.16 -12.97 0.32
N TYR A 177 -10.53 -13.01 1.49
CA TYR A 177 -9.17 -13.51 1.65
C TYR A 177 -9.09 -15.02 1.49
N THR A 178 -8.28 -15.50 0.54
CA THR A 178 -7.98 -16.94 0.40
C THR A 178 -7.05 -17.44 1.52
N ASN A 179 -6.18 -16.56 2.04
CA ASN A 179 -5.22 -16.88 3.10
C ASN A 179 -4.94 -15.66 3.98
N ILE A 180 -5.89 -15.27 4.83
CA ILE A 180 -5.79 -14.07 5.68
C ILE A 180 -4.61 -14.12 6.66
N THR A 181 -4.15 -15.32 7.03
CA THR A 181 -2.99 -15.51 7.92
C THR A 181 -1.65 -15.06 7.31
N ASN A 182 -1.62 -14.82 6.00
CA ASN A 182 -0.49 -14.22 5.31
C ASN A 182 -0.48 -12.69 5.38
N ILE A 183 -1.43 -12.08 6.09
CA ILE A 183 -1.43 -10.64 6.38
C ILE A 183 -0.91 -10.44 7.80
N SER A 184 0.13 -9.61 7.92
CA SER A 184 0.77 -9.30 9.20
C SER A 184 -0.03 -8.25 9.97
N HIS A 185 -0.44 -7.18 9.28
CA HIS A 185 -1.25 -6.10 9.82
C HIS A 185 -1.86 -5.29 8.66
N TRP A 186 -2.79 -4.41 8.99
CA TRP A 186 -3.30 -3.38 8.10
C TRP A 186 -2.97 -2.01 8.67
N THR A 187 -2.93 -1.00 7.81
CA THR A 187 -2.94 0.39 8.24
C THR A 187 -4.15 1.12 7.67
N LEU A 188 -4.79 1.93 8.49
CA LEU A 188 -5.89 2.81 8.11
C LEU A 188 -5.47 4.27 8.30
N ASN A 189 -5.54 5.05 7.23
CA ASN A 189 -5.38 6.50 7.27
C ASN A 189 -6.67 7.15 6.80
N LEU A 190 -7.25 8.00 7.65
CA LEU A 190 -8.54 8.66 7.42
C LEU A 190 -8.45 9.93 6.54
N GLY A 191 -7.25 10.30 6.09
CA GLY A 191 -7.09 11.32 5.06
C GLY A 191 -7.34 12.75 5.52
N TYR A 192 -7.16 13.06 6.82
CA TYR A 192 -7.24 14.42 7.34
C TYR A 192 -6.06 14.77 8.26
N THR A 193 -5.69 16.05 8.29
CA THR A 193 -4.57 16.55 9.09
C THR A 193 -4.84 16.38 10.58
N GLY A 194 -3.95 15.67 11.29
CA GLY A 194 -4.07 15.41 12.72
C GLY A 194 -4.68 14.05 13.08
N ALA A 195 -5.07 13.23 12.09
CA ALA A 195 -5.27 11.80 12.31
C ALA A 195 -3.93 11.07 12.22
N ASP A 196 -3.64 10.24 13.23
CA ASP A 196 -2.58 9.25 13.14
C ASP A 196 -3.02 8.11 12.21
N THR A 197 -2.05 7.47 11.55
CA THR A 197 -2.31 6.23 10.82
C THR A 197 -2.49 5.11 11.83
N GLU A 198 -3.66 4.49 11.84
CA GLU A 198 -3.99 3.41 12.75
C GLU A 198 -3.42 2.08 12.23
N GLU A 199 -2.69 1.36 13.08
CA GLU A 199 -2.27 -0.01 12.82
C GLU A 199 -3.33 -0.98 13.35
N LEU A 200 -3.76 -1.92 12.52
CA LEU A 200 -4.83 -2.88 12.80
C LEU A 200 -4.28 -4.30 12.68
N LEU A 201 -4.54 -5.13 13.70
CA LEU A 201 -4.18 -6.56 13.69
C LEU A 201 -5.25 -7.46 13.07
N VAL A 202 -6.40 -6.88 12.74
CA VAL A 202 -7.53 -7.55 12.08
C VAL A 202 -8.08 -6.62 11.00
N PRO A 203 -8.81 -7.14 9.99
CA PRO A 203 -9.43 -6.30 8.97
C PRO A 203 -10.32 -5.21 9.59
N VAL A 204 -10.33 -4.03 8.97
CA VAL A 204 -11.11 -2.90 9.50
C VAL A 204 -12.60 -3.22 9.53
N ASN A 205 -13.24 -2.93 10.67
CA ASN A 205 -14.68 -2.99 10.86
C ASN A 205 -15.07 -2.01 11.98
N VAL A 206 -15.11 -0.71 11.66
CA VAL A 206 -15.24 0.36 12.65
C VAL A 206 -16.22 1.43 12.19
N ASP A 207 -16.91 2.05 13.14
CA ASP A 207 -17.62 3.31 12.92
C ASP A 207 -16.76 4.48 13.43
N TYR A 208 -16.37 5.38 12.54
CA TYR A 208 -15.54 6.53 12.85
C TYR A 208 -16.33 7.85 12.79
N VAL A 209 -16.04 8.80 13.68
CA VAL A 209 -16.63 10.15 13.69
C VAL A 209 -15.54 11.18 13.43
N TYR A 210 -15.62 11.89 12.31
CA TYR A 210 -14.68 12.95 11.96
C TYR A 210 -14.84 14.15 12.90
N PRO A 211 -13.74 14.67 13.48
CA PRO A 211 -13.77 15.90 14.23
C PRO A 211 -14.10 17.08 13.30
N ILE A 212 -14.78 18.10 13.80
CA ILE A 212 -15.21 19.27 12.99
C ILE A 212 -13.99 20.00 12.43
N GLU A 213 -12.88 19.99 13.16
CA GLU A 213 -11.60 20.56 12.79
C GLU A 213 -11.05 19.93 11.49
N ALA A 214 -11.36 18.65 11.21
CA ALA A 214 -10.94 17.97 9.99
C ALA A 214 -11.49 18.65 8.73
N PHE A 215 -12.62 19.36 8.83
CA PHE A 215 -13.26 20.07 7.73
C PHE A 215 -12.63 21.42 7.40
N ALA A 216 -11.66 21.89 8.19
CA ALA A 216 -10.91 23.13 7.97
C ALA A 216 -11.82 24.36 7.72
N GLY A 217 -12.95 24.43 8.43
CA GLY A 217 -13.92 25.53 8.32
C GLY A 217 -14.92 25.40 7.16
N SER A 218 -14.87 24.33 6.37
CA SER A 218 -15.87 24.02 5.33
C SER A 218 -17.07 23.24 5.91
N SER A 219 -18.26 23.41 5.31
CA SER A 219 -19.45 22.61 5.65
C SER A 219 -19.44 21.22 5.00
N GLU A 220 -18.64 21.03 3.96
CA GLU A 220 -18.40 19.75 3.29
C GLU A 220 -16.92 19.59 2.93
N LYS A 221 -16.42 18.36 2.96
CA LYS A 221 -15.02 18.08 2.56
C LYS A 221 -14.90 16.67 2.00
N GLU A 222 -14.08 16.54 0.94
CA GLU A 222 -13.65 15.25 0.44
C GLU A 222 -12.44 14.77 1.25
N PHE A 223 -12.49 13.53 1.71
CA PHE A 223 -11.41 12.83 2.39
C PHE A 223 -10.97 11.63 1.56
N VAL A 224 -9.66 11.40 1.54
CA VAL A 224 -9.06 10.24 0.86
C VAL A 224 -8.65 9.24 1.94
N ILE A 225 -9.49 8.23 2.16
CA ILE A 225 -9.17 7.14 3.09
C ILE A 225 -8.22 6.19 2.37
N THR A 226 -7.07 5.94 2.99
CA THR A 226 -6.08 4.98 2.50
C THR A 226 -6.05 3.80 3.44
N TYR A 227 -6.34 2.61 2.93
CA TYR A 227 -6.30 1.36 3.68
C TYR A 227 -5.34 0.41 3.01
N THR A 228 -4.38 -0.12 3.78
CA THR A 228 -3.29 -0.93 3.23
C THR A 228 -3.16 -2.21 4.02
N ALA A 229 -3.18 -3.35 3.33
CA ALA A 229 -2.83 -4.64 3.90
C ALA A 229 -1.33 -4.90 3.70
N TYR A 230 -0.62 -5.24 4.78
CA TYR A 230 0.81 -5.59 4.77
C TYR A 230 0.98 -7.08 4.96
N TYR A 231 1.55 -7.76 3.97
CA TYR A 231 1.69 -9.20 4.01
C TYR A 231 2.91 -9.64 4.84
N THR A 232 2.79 -10.80 5.46
CA THR A 232 3.85 -11.47 6.21
C THR A 232 5.06 -11.65 5.30
N GLY A 233 6.23 -11.15 5.71
CA GLY A 233 7.42 -11.03 4.86
C GLY A 233 7.73 -9.61 4.36
N GLY A 234 6.84 -8.64 4.61
CA GLY A 234 7.14 -7.20 4.65
C GLY A 234 7.44 -6.49 3.33
N LYS A 235 7.29 -7.15 2.17
CA LYS A 235 7.70 -6.60 0.86
C LYS A 235 6.59 -6.37 -0.15
N THR A 236 5.41 -6.93 0.09
CA THR A 236 4.21 -6.60 -0.68
C THR A 236 3.20 -5.94 0.22
N LYS A 237 2.47 -4.99 -0.35
CA LYS A 237 1.32 -4.35 0.27
C LYS A 237 0.28 -4.11 -0.79
N THR A 238 -0.98 -4.27 -0.44
CA THR A 238 -2.10 -3.91 -1.31
C THR A 238 -2.78 -2.72 -0.68
N THR A 239 -2.95 -1.66 -1.44
CA THR A 239 -3.59 -0.42 -0.98
C THR A 239 -4.92 -0.23 -1.71
N ALA A 240 -5.96 0.07 -0.93
CA ALA A 240 -7.23 0.56 -1.40
C ALA A 240 -7.36 2.04 -0.98
N GLU A 241 -7.73 2.88 -1.93
CA GLU A 241 -8.09 4.28 -1.66
C GLU A 241 -9.57 4.49 -1.92
N ILE A 242 -10.25 5.16 -0.99
CA ILE A 242 -11.64 5.58 -1.17
C ILE A 242 -11.72 7.07 -0.93
N LYS A 243 -12.29 7.76 -1.92
CA LYS A 243 -12.70 9.15 -1.78
C LYS A 243 -14.11 9.18 -1.22
N ILE A 244 -14.26 9.84 -0.08
CA ILE A 244 -15.55 10.05 0.55
C ILE A 244 -15.78 11.55 0.69
N LYS A 245 -17.03 11.99 0.52
CA LYS A 245 -17.42 13.36 0.87
C LYS A 245 -18.26 13.30 2.14
N LEU A 246 -17.82 13.99 3.18
CA LEU A 246 -18.55 14.11 4.44
C LEU A 246 -18.99 15.56 4.67
N TYR A 247 -19.83 15.75 5.68
CA TYR A 247 -20.48 17.03 5.96
C TYR A 247 -20.48 17.33 7.47
N THR A 248 -20.42 18.61 7.84
CA THR A 248 -20.51 19.02 9.25
C THR A 248 -21.95 19.03 9.77
N SER A 249 -22.93 19.02 8.87
CA SER A 249 -24.37 18.98 9.14
C SER A 249 -25.05 18.04 8.14
N VAL A 250 -26.28 17.60 8.44
CA VAL A 250 -27.05 16.74 7.54
C VAL A 250 -27.09 17.40 6.15
N PRO A 251 -26.48 16.80 5.12
CA PRO A 251 -26.46 17.40 3.80
C PRO A 251 -27.89 17.45 3.26
N GLU A 252 -28.21 18.52 2.54
CA GLU A 252 -29.35 18.43 1.63
C GLU A 252 -29.04 17.31 0.63
N ASP A 253 -29.98 16.38 0.47
CA ASP A 253 -29.92 15.33 -0.53
C ASP A 253 -29.99 15.95 -1.92
N THR A 254 -28.90 16.51 -2.43
CA THR A 254 -28.88 17.23 -3.71
C THR A 254 -29.13 16.27 -4.87
N ILE A 255 -28.51 15.09 -4.86
CA ILE A 255 -28.70 14.06 -5.88
C ILE A 255 -30.14 13.54 -5.92
N GLY A 256 -30.72 13.14 -4.78
CA GLY A 256 -32.11 12.68 -4.69
C GLY A 256 -33.14 13.81 -4.75
N LYS A 257 -32.74 15.05 -4.44
CA LYS A 257 -33.51 16.27 -4.76
C LYS A 257 -33.64 16.46 -6.26
N TYR A 258 -32.78 15.87 -7.08
CA TYR A 258 -32.80 16.03 -8.54
C TYR A 258 -33.22 14.78 -9.30
N VAL A 259 -33.02 13.57 -8.77
CA VAL A 259 -33.26 12.32 -9.51
C VAL A 259 -33.93 11.28 -8.62
N GLY A 260 -35.04 11.67 -7.99
CA GLY A 260 -35.85 10.79 -7.12
C GLY A 260 -35.03 10.03 -6.07
N ASN A 261 -35.64 9.05 -5.40
CA ASN A 261 -34.85 8.05 -4.68
C ASN A 261 -34.27 7.11 -5.74
N TYR A 262 -32.96 7.20 -6.01
CA TYR A 262 -32.24 6.22 -6.84
C TYR A 262 -32.46 4.82 -6.28
N LYS A 263 -32.98 3.90 -7.10
CA LYS A 263 -33.23 2.52 -6.67
C LYS A 263 -32.32 1.56 -7.42
N ILE A 264 -31.60 0.77 -6.67
CA ILE A 264 -31.09 -0.53 -7.11
C ILE A 264 -32.13 -1.59 -6.73
N GLY A 265 -32.40 -2.52 -7.64
CA GLY A 265 -33.09 -3.76 -7.31
C GLY A 265 -33.19 -4.72 -8.49
N GLY A 266 -33.51 -5.98 -8.20
CA GLY A 266 -34.15 -6.87 -9.16
C GLY A 266 -35.42 -7.48 -8.56
N GLU A 267 -36.31 -7.81 -9.50
CA GLU A 267 -37.76 -8.02 -9.37
C GLU A 267 -38.59 -6.87 -8.76
N SER A 268 -39.73 -6.58 -9.41
CA SER A 268 -40.70 -5.51 -9.11
C SER A 268 -40.27 -4.04 -9.30
N LEU A 269 -39.95 -3.66 -10.56
CA LEU A 269 -40.07 -2.26 -10.99
C LEU A 269 -41.35 -1.96 -11.77
N GLN A 270 -42.28 -2.92 -11.87
CA GLN A 270 -43.65 -2.65 -12.31
C GLN A 270 -44.53 -2.24 -11.13
N GLY A 271 -44.22 -1.11 -10.49
CA GLY A 271 -45.20 -0.33 -9.72
C GLY A 271 -45.96 -0.97 -8.55
N THR A 272 -45.76 -2.26 -8.22
CA THR A 272 -46.51 -2.96 -7.18
C THR A 272 -45.57 -3.61 -6.18
N GLY A 273 -45.24 -2.82 -5.15
CA GLY A 273 -45.14 -3.30 -3.78
C GLY A 273 -44.17 -4.44 -3.48
N ASP A 274 -42.88 -4.14 -3.42
CA ASP A 274 -42.15 -4.41 -2.18
C ASP A 274 -41.06 -3.34 -1.98
N SER A 275 -41.26 -2.46 -1.01
CA SER A 275 -40.29 -1.41 -0.67
C SER A 275 -39.12 -1.92 0.19
N ALA A 276 -39.12 -3.19 0.58
CA ALA A 276 -38.11 -3.74 1.49
C ALA A 276 -36.75 -4.04 0.82
N HIS A 277 -36.71 -4.22 -0.50
CA HIS A 277 -35.50 -4.59 -1.24
C HIS A 277 -34.92 -3.46 -2.10
N HIS A 278 -35.48 -2.26 -2.01
CA HIS A 278 -34.94 -1.09 -2.69
C HIS A 278 -33.77 -0.53 -1.89
N ILE A 279 -32.58 -0.60 -2.47
CA ILE A 279 -31.42 0.06 -1.88
C ILE A 279 -31.39 1.51 -2.41
N PRO A 280 -31.62 2.53 -1.56
CA PRO A 280 -31.39 3.90 -1.94
C PRO A 280 -29.89 4.10 -2.16
N LEU A 281 -29.49 4.39 -3.39
CA LEU A 281 -28.08 4.66 -3.72
C LEU A 281 -27.57 5.97 -3.11
N ILE A 282 -28.46 6.91 -2.79
CA ILE A 282 -28.13 8.23 -2.26
C ILE A 282 -27.33 8.12 -0.96
N GLY A 283 -26.18 8.80 -0.88
CA GLY A 283 -25.31 8.76 0.30
C GLY A 283 -24.66 7.39 0.54
N THR A 284 -24.95 6.42 -0.31
CA THR A 284 -24.44 5.06 -0.23
C THR A 284 -23.23 4.98 -1.16
N THR A 285 -22.05 5.34 -0.65
CA THR A 285 -20.77 5.16 -1.34
C THR A 285 -20.45 3.69 -1.59
N SER A 286 -21.10 2.79 -0.85
CA SER A 286 -21.05 1.35 -1.10
C SER A 286 -22.28 0.61 -0.58
N THR A 287 -22.76 -0.39 -1.32
CA THR A 287 -23.90 -1.24 -0.93
C THR A 287 -23.70 -2.69 -1.30
N GLU A 288 -24.42 -3.60 -0.64
CA GLU A 288 -24.42 -5.04 -0.95
C GLU A 288 -25.76 -5.45 -1.60
N ILE A 289 -25.71 -6.31 -2.60
CA ILE A 289 -26.88 -6.96 -3.21
C ILE A 289 -26.59 -8.45 -3.39
N TRP A 290 -27.60 -9.31 -3.23
CA TRP A 290 -27.46 -10.74 -3.49
C TRP A 290 -27.64 -11.05 -4.97
N ARG A 291 -26.89 -12.02 -5.49
CA ARG A 291 -26.99 -12.45 -6.89
C ARG A 291 -28.39 -13.00 -7.19
N THR A 292 -29.04 -13.60 -6.20
CA THR A 292 -30.46 -14.00 -6.24
C THR A 292 -31.39 -12.84 -6.53
N ASP A 293 -31.08 -11.63 -6.03
CA ASP A 293 -31.90 -10.43 -6.23
C ASP A 293 -31.71 -9.85 -7.64
N ILE A 294 -30.69 -10.28 -8.39
CA ILE A 294 -30.42 -9.83 -9.76
C ILE A 294 -31.00 -10.83 -10.79
N ALA A 295 -31.39 -12.02 -10.34
CA ALA A 295 -31.91 -13.08 -11.21
C ALA A 295 -33.14 -12.57 -12.00
N GLY A 296 -33.17 -12.83 -13.31
CA GLY A 296 -34.26 -12.39 -14.19
C GLY A 296 -34.02 -11.09 -14.97
N ARG A 297 -32.92 -10.38 -14.74
CA ARG A 297 -32.50 -9.22 -15.52
C ARG A 297 -31.27 -9.53 -16.35
N TYR A 298 -31.36 -9.25 -17.65
CA TYR A 298 -30.28 -9.57 -18.58
C TYR A 298 -30.00 -8.44 -19.57
N ILE A 299 -28.73 -8.31 -19.92
CA ILE A 299 -28.27 -7.61 -21.11
C ILE A 299 -27.73 -8.63 -22.11
N ASN A 300 -27.74 -8.26 -23.39
CA ASN A 300 -27.15 -9.08 -24.43
C ASN A 300 -25.73 -8.57 -24.73
N VAL A 301 -24.71 -9.36 -24.39
CA VAL A 301 -23.30 -9.08 -24.71
C VAL A 301 -22.82 -10.20 -25.62
N ASP A 302 -22.33 -9.84 -26.80
CA ASP A 302 -21.82 -10.79 -27.80
C ASP A 302 -22.78 -11.96 -28.10
N GLY A 303 -24.08 -11.68 -28.14
CA GLY A 303 -25.12 -12.68 -28.43
C GLY A 303 -25.54 -13.52 -27.21
N GLN A 304 -24.98 -13.28 -26.03
CA GLN A 304 -25.29 -14.00 -24.80
C GLN A 304 -26.07 -13.14 -23.81
N ASN A 305 -27.07 -13.75 -23.17
CA ASN A 305 -27.81 -13.11 -22.08
C ASN A 305 -27.02 -13.21 -20.78
N LEU A 306 -26.50 -12.07 -20.30
CA LEU A 306 -25.72 -11.97 -19.07
C LEU A 306 -26.54 -11.29 -17.96
N PRO A 307 -26.46 -11.76 -16.71
CA PRO A 307 -27.17 -11.15 -15.59
C PRO A 307 -26.78 -9.68 -15.43
N ALA A 308 -27.74 -8.83 -15.11
CA ALA A 308 -27.54 -7.39 -15.03
C ALA A 308 -28.32 -6.74 -13.91
N LEU A 309 -27.69 -5.80 -13.20
CA LEU A 309 -28.35 -4.97 -12.20
C LEU A 309 -29.28 -3.96 -12.89
N GLN A 310 -30.38 -3.54 -12.26
CA GLN A 310 -31.20 -2.43 -12.80
C GLN A 310 -31.05 -1.17 -11.93
N ILE A 311 -30.77 -0.03 -12.57
CA ILE A 311 -30.71 1.30 -11.96
C ILE A 311 -31.68 2.23 -12.71
N ASN A 312 -32.71 2.76 -12.03
CA ASN A 312 -33.78 3.53 -12.68
C ASN A 312 -33.72 5.02 -12.32
N LEU A 313 -33.60 5.90 -13.34
CA LEU A 313 -33.51 7.35 -13.20
C LEU A 313 -34.69 8.12 -13.83
N ASN A 314 -35.80 7.46 -14.14
CA ASN A 314 -36.84 7.99 -15.04
C ASN A 314 -37.77 9.08 -14.45
N ASP A 315 -37.63 9.45 -13.17
CA ASP A 315 -38.51 10.43 -12.50
C ASP A 315 -37.71 11.55 -11.80
N PRO A 316 -37.08 12.45 -12.58
CA PRO A 316 -36.30 13.54 -12.02
C PRO A 316 -37.15 14.66 -11.44
N LYS A 317 -36.56 15.39 -10.51
CA LYS A 317 -37.05 16.69 -10.07
C LYS A 317 -36.33 17.81 -10.82
N THR A 318 -37.05 18.87 -11.10
CA THR A 318 -36.51 20.10 -11.70
C THR A 318 -35.37 20.68 -10.85
N PRO A 319 -34.23 21.11 -11.45
CA PRO A 319 -33.99 21.32 -12.88
C PRO A 319 -33.17 20.20 -13.57
N ALA A 320 -33.11 18.99 -13.03
CA ALA A 320 -32.37 17.90 -13.70
C ALA A 320 -32.92 17.62 -15.11
N ALA A 321 -32.02 17.60 -16.08
CA ALA A 321 -32.35 17.45 -17.49
C ALA A 321 -31.54 16.33 -18.17
N SER A 322 -30.29 16.11 -17.76
CA SER A 322 -29.43 15.07 -18.34
C SER A 322 -28.48 14.47 -17.30
N VAL A 323 -27.88 13.33 -17.66
CA VAL A 323 -26.95 12.61 -16.81
C VAL A 323 -25.73 12.13 -17.59
N THR A 324 -24.62 11.99 -16.88
CA THR A 324 -23.50 11.16 -17.32
C THR A 324 -23.36 9.94 -16.42
N ILE A 325 -23.23 8.75 -17.01
CA ILE A 325 -23.00 7.51 -16.25
C ILE A 325 -21.75 6.84 -16.75
N THR A 326 -20.86 6.52 -15.82
CA THR A 326 -19.68 5.70 -16.05
C THR A 326 -19.78 4.45 -15.19
N CYS A 327 -19.52 3.30 -15.78
CA CYS A 327 -19.49 2.02 -15.06
C CYS A 327 -18.20 1.28 -15.40
N ASP A 328 -17.60 0.60 -14.42
CA ASP A 328 -16.40 -0.21 -14.63
C ASP A 328 -16.69 -1.53 -15.37
N THR A 329 -17.97 -1.92 -15.48
CA THR A 329 -18.43 -3.03 -16.31
C THR A 329 -19.19 -2.57 -17.54
N GLU A 330 -19.37 -3.48 -18.49
CA GLU A 330 -20.26 -3.24 -19.62
C GLU A 330 -21.67 -2.94 -19.12
N PHE A 331 -22.38 -2.06 -19.80
CA PHE A 331 -23.74 -1.72 -19.40
C PHE A 331 -24.61 -1.36 -20.58
N ARG A 332 -25.93 -1.51 -20.40
CA ARG A 332 -26.95 -1.09 -21.37
C ARG A 332 -27.75 0.09 -20.83
N VAL A 333 -28.09 1.04 -21.69
CA VAL A 333 -29.04 2.12 -21.41
C VAL A 333 -30.33 1.88 -22.20
N GLY A 334 -31.46 1.88 -21.49
CA GLY A 334 -32.74 1.50 -22.05
C GLY A 334 -32.71 0.09 -22.66
N SER A 335 -33.34 -0.06 -23.84
CA SER A 335 -33.43 -1.34 -24.55
C SER A 335 -32.39 -1.53 -25.65
N THR A 336 -31.62 -0.51 -26.03
CA THR A 336 -30.90 -0.51 -27.32
C THR A 336 -29.46 -0.01 -27.29
N GLN A 337 -29.02 0.76 -26.29
CA GLN A 337 -27.68 1.34 -26.30
C GLN A 337 -26.73 0.57 -25.38
N TYR A 338 -25.58 0.14 -25.91
CA TYR A 338 -24.60 -0.69 -25.22
C TYR A 338 -23.27 0.04 -25.09
N PHE A 339 -22.63 -0.12 -23.93
CA PHE A 339 -21.38 0.53 -23.56
C PHE A 339 -20.42 -0.51 -23.01
N THR A 340 -19.14 -0.39 -23.37
CA THR A 340 -18.05 -1.22 -22.83
C THR A 340 -17.73 -0.82 -21.39
N GLY A 341 -17.05 -1.68 -20.64
CA GLY A 341 -16.52 -1.34 -19.31
C GLY A 341 -15.60 -0.11 -19.37
N GLY A 342 -15.78 0.81 -18.43
CA GLY A 342 -15.14 2.13 -18.40
C GLY A 342 -15.75 3.16 -19.36
N GLY A 343 -16.76 2.78 -20.16
CA GLY A 343 -17.47 3.68 -21.05
C GLY A 343 -18.34 4.70 -20.30
N THR A 344 -18.60 5.84 -20.95
CA THR A 344 -19.47 6.89 -20.41
C THR A 344 -20.68 7.10 -21.31
N TYR A 345 -21.88 7.00 -20.72
CA TYR A 345 -23.11 7.49 -21.32
C TYR A 345 -23.28 8.98 -20.98
N ASP A 346 -23.58 9.83 -21.96
CA ASP A 346 -24.05 11.20 -21.77
C ASP A 346 -25.39 11.35 -22.51
N GLY A 347 -26.45 11.61 -21.78
CA GLY A 347 -27.76 11.75 -22.41
C GLY A 347 -28.89 12.00 -21.43
N ASN A 348 -30.09 11.69 -21.90
CA ASN A 348 -31.30 11.84 -21.10
C ASN A 348 -31.35 10.81 -19.98
N LEU A 349 -32.11 11.13 -18.94
CA LEU A 349 -32.40 10.22 -17.84
C LEU A 349 -33.09 8.94 -18.36
N SER A 350 -32.59 7.79 -17.92
CA SER A 350 -33.04 6.49 -18.42
C SER A 350 -32.87 5.40 -17.36
N THR A 351 -33.10 4.15 -17.75
CA THR A 351 -32.78 2.97 -16.96
C THR A 351 -31.49 2.35 -17.46
N PHE A 352 -30.61 1.97 -16.53
CA PHE A 352 -29.27 1.46 -16.79
C PHE A 352 -29.18 0.02 -16.30
N TYR A 353 -28.45 -0.79 -17.05
CA TYR A 353 -28.27 -2.20 -16.78
C TYR A 353 -26.78 -2.60 -16.80
N PRO A 354 -26.05 -2.42 -15.69
CA PRO A 354 -24.68 -2.90 -15.55
C PRO A 354 -24.60 -4.44 -15.60
N ASN A 355 -23.64 -4.97 -16.36
CA ASN A 355 -23.30 -6.38 -16.42
C ASN A 355 -22.72 -6.84 -15.09
N THR A 356 -23.30 -7.89 -14.49
CA THR A 356 -22.87 -8.47 -13.21
C THR A 356 -22.32 -9.88 -13.35
N ALA A 357 -22.19 -10.39 -14.57
CA ALA A 357 -21.67 -11.73 -14.84
C ALA A 357 -20.22 -11.86 -14.34
N ASN A 358 -19.96 -12.87 -13.51
CA ASN A 358 -18.64 -13.17 -12.94
C ASN A 358 -18.00 -12.00 -12.18
N ARG A 359 -18.81 -11.07 -11.64
CA ARG A 359 -18.34 -9.95 -10.82
C ARG A 359 -18.74 -10.15 -9.36
N SER A 360 -17.82 -9.84 -8.46
CA SER A 360 -18.04 -9.70 -7.02
C SER A 360 -18.33 -8.26 -6.60
N SER A 361 -18.05 -7.28 -7.47
CA SER A 361 -18.38 -5.87 -7.27
C SER A 361 -18.43 -5.11 -8.60
N ILE A 362 -19.20 -4.03 -8.65
CA ILE A 362 -19.25 -3.06 -9.74
C ILE A 362 -19.20 -1.64 -9.19
N SER A 363 -18.61 -0.72 -9.92
CA SER A 363 -18.52 0.70 -9.56
C SER A 363 -19.29 1.51 -10.58
N VAL A 364 -20.20 2.37 -10.09
CA VAL A 364 -21.04 3.23 -10.92
C VAL A 364 -20.86 4.67 -10.47
N THR A 365 -20.40 5.53 -11.38
CA THR A 365 -20.35 6.97 -11.20
C THR A 365 -21.47 7.62 -11.98
N LEU A 366 -22.21 8.48 -11.32
CA LEU A 366 -23.29 9.25 -11.91
C LEU A 366 -23.07 10.74 -11.65
N SER A 367 -23.28 11.53 -12.69
CA SER A 367 -23.36 12.99 -12.59
C SER A 367 -24.65 13.49 -13.21
N VAL A 368 -25.28 14.49 -12.59
CA VAL A 368 -26.57 15.07 -12.96
C VAL A 368 -26.36 16.50 -13.41
N TYR A 369 -27.03 16.91 -14.48
CA TYR A 369 -26.89 18.22 -15.08
C TYR A 369 -28.24 18.89 -15.31
N ASP A 370 -28.24 20.22 -15.24
CA ASP A 370 -29.38 21.02 -15.67
C ASP A 370 -29.48 21.12 -17.21
N ILE A 371 -30.49 21.83 -17.70
CA ILE A 371 -30.71 22.05 -19.15
C ILE A 371 -29.56 22.82 -19.82
N ASN A 372 -28.76 23.57 -19.06
CA ASN A 372 -27.61 24.32 -19.54
C ASN A 372 -26.29 23.53 -19.41
N LYS A 373 -26.36 22.23 -19.08
CA LYS A 373 -25.20 21.36 -18.81
C LYS A 373 -24.34 21.82 -17.61
N THR A 374 -24.92 22.55 -16.67
CA THR A 374 -24.28 22.82 -15.37
C THR A 374 -24.38 21.57 -14.50
N LYS A 375 -23.26 21.11 -13.94
CA LYS A 375 -23.25 19.95 -13.03
C LYS A 375 -23.99 20.32 -11.74
N LEU A 376 -25.13 19.68 -11.52
CA LEU A 376 -25.94 19.83 -10.31
C LEU A 376 -25.42 18.97 -9.17
N ALA A 377 -25.02 17.73 -9.48
CA ALA A 377 -24.55 16.79 -8.47
C ALA A 377 -23.77 15.61 -9.09
N GLU A 378 -23.02 14.88 -8.26
CA GLU A 378 -22.22 13.72 -8.69
C GLU A 378 -21.94 12.75 -7.52
N GLN A 379 -22.01 11.45 -7.78
CA GLN A 379 -21.68 10.42 -6.81
C GLN A 379 -21.14 9.16 -7.49
N THR A 380 -20.17 8.52 -6.84
CA THR A 380 -19.70 7.17 -7.18
C THR A 380 -20.16 6.19 -6.10
N THR A 381 -20.72 5.06 -6.52
CA THR A 381 -21.12 3.97 -5.63
C THR A 381 -20.47 2.65 -6.03
N LEU A 382 -19.90 1.95 -5.05
CA LEU A 382 -19.45 0.57 -5.15
C LEU A 382 -20.60 -0.39 -4.77
N ILE A 383 -21.02 -1.25 -5.69
CA ILE A 383 -22.08 -2.23 -5.46
C ILE A 383 -21.43 -3.60 -5.38
N ILE A 384 -21.57 -4.27 -4.25
CA ILE A 384 -20.97 -5.56 -3.94
C ILE A 384 -22.01 -6.64 -4.22
N ILE A 385 -21.63 -7.65 -4.99
CA ILE A 385 -22.51 -8.73 -5.40
C ILE A 385 -22.14 -9.95 -4.56
N ARG A 386 -23.02 -10.33 -3.65
CA ARG A 386 -22.94 -11.56 -2.84
C ARG A 386 -23.54 -12.73 -3.62
N GLU A 387 -23.02 -13.94 -3.44
CA GLU A 387 -23.61 -15.16 -4.03
C GLU A 387 -24.90 -15.58 -3.31
#